data_AF-A0A4U1IIZ8-F1
#
_entry.id   AF-A0A4U1IIZ8-F1
#
_cell.length_a   1.000
_cell.length_b   1.000
_cell.length_c   1.000
_cell.angle_alpha   90.00
_cell.angle_beta   90.00
_cell.angle_gamma   90.00
#
_symmetry.space_group_name_H-M   'P 1'
#
loop_
_entity.id
_entity.type
_entity.pdbx_description
1 polymer ?
#
loop_
_entity_poly.entity_id
_entity_poly.type
_entity_poly.pdbx_seq_one_letter_code
_entity_poly.pdbx_strand_id
1 'polypeptide(L)'
;MSVAEIDSEAKQNVVETDAQYGPWTHCVVIMEQPPLWGDALPPEWRVSATLTLVDPLFGKEPVLADLPTVVVGPLIHKRQVVAMARYPGRVAKWSFRFESDAGRATARVWLHPGNAPVVDCGIFVVRHGLLSSRS
;
A
#
# COMPACT_ATOMS: atom_id res chain seq x y z
N MET A 1 -14.96 -7.10 0.83
CA MET A 1 -13.61 -6.53 0.83
C MET A 1 -13.58 -5.43 1.89
N SER A 2 -12.43 -5.10 2.49
CA SER A 2 -12.32 -3.93 3.38
C SER A 2 -11.57 -2.79 2.69
N VAL A 3 -12.04 -1.56 2.91
CA VAL A 3 -11.41 -0.34 2.40
C VAL A 3 -11.13 0.58 3.58
N ALA A 4 -9.89 1.06 3.67
CA ALA A 4 -9.46 2.02 4.67
C ALA A 4 -8.81 3.24 3.99
N GLU A 5 -8.91 4.39 4.63
CA GLU A 5 -8.16 5.58 4.25
C GLU A 5 -6.87 5.64 5.08
N ILE A 6 -5.77 6.05 4.43
CA ILE A 6 -4.49 6.34 5.07
C ILE A 6 -4.11 7.80 4.78
N ASP A 7 -3.53 8.45 5.76
CA ASP A 7 -3.23 9.88 5.77
C ASP A 7 -1.75 10.12 6.04
N SER A 8 -1.11 11.00 5.27
CA SER A 8 0.31 11.28 5.41
C SER A 8 0.67 12.02 6.71
N GLU A 9 -0.30 12.66 7.36
CA GLU A 9 -0.13 13.34 8.65
C GLU A 9 -0.53 12.46 9.85
N ALA A 10 -1.13 11.28 9.60
CA ALA A 10 -1.46 10.36 10.67
C ALA A 10 -0.18 9.74 11.26
N LYS A 11 -0.07 9.75 12.59
CA LYS A 11 1.03 9.10 13.32
C LYS A 11 1.14 7.60 12.99
N GLN A 12 0.00 6.96 12.72
CA GLN A 12 -0.06 5.55 12.34
C GLN A 12 -1.31 5.30 11.49
N ASN A 13 -1.14 4.62 10.36
CA ASN A 13 -2.24 4.18 9.52
C ASN A 13 -2.40 2.67 9.67
N VAL A 14 -3.53 2.21 10.21
CA VAL A 14 -3.79 0.78 10.46
C VAL A 14 -4.93 0.29 9.59
N VAL A 15 -4.72 -0.84 8.95
CA VAL A 15 -5.74 -1.55 8.17
C VAL A 15 -5.80 -3.00 8.65
N GLU A 16 -6.90 -3.35 9.30
CA GLU A 16 -7.12 -4.70 9.83
C GLU A 16 -7.65 -5.62 8.74
N THR A 17 -7.16 -6.86 8.72
CA THR A 17 -7.71 -7.87 7.82
C THR A 17 -9.06 -8.33 8.35
N ASP A 18 -10.10 -8.27 7.52
CA ASP A 18 -11.41 -8.81 7.88
C ASP A 18 -11.33 -10.34 7.94
N ALA A 19 -11.81 -10.93 9.04
CA ALA A 19 -11.88 -12.36 9.23
C ALA A 19 -12.66 -13.09 8.11
N GLN A 20 -13.60 -12.40 7.45
CA GLN A 20 -14.38 -12.94 6.32
C GLN A 20 -13.57 -13.13 5.04
N TYR A 21 -12.50 -12.37 4.83
CA TYR A 21 -11.63 -12.50 3.64
C TYR A 21 -10.44 -13.44 3.87
N GLY A 22 -10.36 -14.02 5.07
CA GLY A 22 -9.29 -14.90 5.49
C GLY A 22 -7.98 -14.18 5.79
N PRO A 23 -6.99 -14.88 6.37
CA PRO A 23 -5.73 -14.29 6.78
C PRO A 23 -4.77 -14.01 5.62
N TRP A 24 -5.09 -14.42 4.39
CA TRP A 24 -4.25 -14.17 3.22
C TRP A 24 -4.84 -13.03 2.40
N THR A 25 -4.25 -11.87 2.55
CA THR A 25 -4.69 -10.67 1.83
C THR A 25 -3.55 -10.06 1.05
N HIS A 26 -3.84 -9.63 -0.17
CA HIS A 26 -3.03 -8.64 -0.85
C HIS A 26 -3.57 -7.26 -0.51
N CYS A 27 -2.70 -6.26 -0.56
CA CYS A 27 -3.06 -4.87 -0.35
C CYS A 27 -2.84 -4.07 -1.63
N VAL A 28 -3.83 -3.27 -2.00
CA VAL A 28 -3.76 -2.33 -3.12
C VAL A 28 -3.86 -0.91 -2.58
N VAL A 29 -2.90 -0.06 -2.94
CA VAL A 29 -2.87 1.36 -2.56
C VAL A 29 -3.34 2.19 -3.74
N ILE A 30 -4.41 2.97 -3.55
CA ILE A 30 -4.97 3.90 -4.52
C ILE A 30 -4.73 5.31 -4.02
N MET A 31 -4.02 6.13 -4.79
CA MET A 31 -3.76 7.51 -4.41
C MET A 31 -4.70 8.47 -5.12
N GLU A 32 -5.12 9.49 -4.38
CA GLU A 32 -5.86 10.62 -4.91
C GLU A 32 -4.95 11.85 -4.88
N GLN A 33 -4.66 12.41 -6.05
CA GLN A 33 -3.89 13.64 -6.17
C GLN A 33 -4.84 14.81 -6.41
N PRO A 34 -4.70 15.93 -5.66
CA PRO A 34 -5.36 17.17 -6.01
C PRO A 34 -4.81 17.73 -7.34
N PRO A 35 -5.57 18.53 -8.10
CA PRO A 35 -5.09 19.09 -9.35
C PRO A 35 -3.74 19.78 -9.17
N LEU A 36 -2.78 19.48 -10.04
CA LEU A 36 -1.54 20.24 -10.13
C LEU A 36 -1.88 21.63 -10.70
N TRP A 37 -1.52 22.69 -9.97
CA TRP A 37 -1.70 24.06 -10.44
C TRP A 37 -0.38 24.62 -10.97
N GLY A 38 -0.39 25.10 -12.21
CA GLY A 38 0.73 25.81 -12.82
C GLY A 38 2.00 24.96 -12.95
N ASP A 39 3.14 25.53 -12.57
CA ASP A 39 4.48 24.94 -12.68
C ASP A 39 4.93 24.19 -11.41
N ALA A 40 3.99 23.79 -10.54
CA ALA A 40 4.32 23.05 -9.33
C ALA A 40 5.01 21.71 -9.67
N LEU A 41 6.10 21.40 -8.98
CA LEU A 41 6.74 20.10 -9.12
C LEU A 41 5.74 19.00 -8.73
N PRO A 42 5.69 17.90 -9.50
CA PRO A 42 4.81 16.81 -9.14
C PRO A 42 5.23 16.21 -7.79
N PRO A 43 4.29 15.95 -6.87
CA PRO A 43 4.59 15.37 -5.58
C PRO A 43 5.13 13.95 -5.70
N GLU A 44 6.00 13.59 -4.75
CA GLU A 44 6.42 12.22 -4.50
C GLU A 44 5.87 11.73 -3.17
N TRP A 45 5.55 10.45 -3.14
CA TRP A 45 5.02 9.81 -1.95
C TRP A 45 5.84 8.60 -1.55
N ARG A 46 6.03 8.42 -0.25
CA ARG A 46 6.71 7.24 0.29
C ARG A 46 5.70 6.37 1.01
N VAL A 47 5.68 5.09 0.66
CA VAL A 47 4.80 4.10 1.28
C VAL A 47 5.66 2.95 1.78
N SER A 48 5.52 2.61 3.05
CA SER A 48 6.01 1.36 3.63
C SER A 48 4.94 0.70 4.48
N ALA A 49 5.12 -0.59 4.75
CA ALA A 49 4.14 -1.36 5.51
C ALA A 49 4.84 -2.33 6.48
N THR A 50 4.30 -2.42 7.69
CA THR A 50 4.63 -3.44 8.68
C THR A 50 3.44 -4.40 8.80
N LEU A 51 3.71 -5.69 8.68
CA LEU A 51 2.74 -6.77 8.76
C LEU A 51 2.74 -7.37 10.16
N THR A 52 1.57 -7.65 10.71
CA THR A 52 1.44 -8.48 11.91
C THR A 52 1.00 -9.89 11.48
N LEU A 53 1.86 -10.87 11.72
CA LEU A 53 1.73 -12.27 11.29
C LEU A 53 1.35 -13.12 12.51
N VAL A 54 0.12 -13.04 13.02
CA VAL A 54 -0.25 -13.89 14.16
C VAL A 54 -0.50 -15.31 13.67
N ASP A 55 0.38 -16.23 14.05
CA ASP A 55 0.15 -17.67 13.93
C ASP A 55 -0.11 -18.27 15.33
N PRO A 56 -1.30 -18.83 15.60
CA PRO A 56 -1.61 -19.52 16.86
C PRO A 56 -0.66 -20.68 17.20
N LEU A 57 0.11 -21.19 16.22
CA LEU A 57 1.09 -22.26 16.41
C LEU A 57 2.47 -21.76 16.90
N PHE A 58 2.78 -20.47 16.79
CA PHE A 58 4.15 -19.97 17.03
C PHE A 58 4.30 -19.04 18.26
N GLY A 59 3.23 -18.54 18.87
CA GLY A 59 3.31 -17.84 20.16
C GLY A 59 2.17 -16.86 20.44
N LYS A 60 2.06 -16.43 21.71
CA LYS A 60 1.12 -15.37 22.12
C LYS A 60 1.55 -13.96 21.67
N GLU A 61 2.81 -13.81 21.28
CA GLU A 61 3.39 -12.53 20.87
C GLU A 61 3.28 -12.33 19.36
N PRO A 62 2.90 -11.12 18.91
CA PRO A 62 2.79 -10.81 17.49
C PRO A 62 4.16 -10.82 16.81
N VAL A 63 4.30 -11.61 15.75
CA VAL A 63 5.46 -11.54 14.84
C VAL A 63 5.24 -10.41 13.86
N LEU A 64 6.23 -9.53 13.72
CA LEU A 64 6.20 -8.40 12.78
C LEU A 64 7.13 -8.65 11.60
N ALA A 65 6.71 -8.20 10.41
CA ALA A 65 7.55 -8.19 9.21
C ALA A 65 7.42 -6.86 8.48
N ASP A 66 8.54 -6.21 8.23
CA ASP A 66 8.59 -4.94 7.50
C ASP A 66 8.80 -5.18 6.01
N LEU A 67 8.01 -4.48 5.19
CA LEU A 67 8.20 -4.43 3.75
C LEU A 67 9.03 -3.20 3.35
N PRO A 68 9.83 -3.27 2.28
CA PRO A 68 10.62 -2.14 1.82
C PRO A 68 9.77 -0.91 1.49
N THR A 69 10.31 0.27 1.79
CA THR A 69 9.73 1.55 1.36
C THR A 69 9.81 1.69 -0.16
N VAL A 70 8.71 2.09 -0.78
CA VAL A 70 8.66 2.47 -2.19
C VAL A 70 8.39 3.96 -2.34
N VAL A 71 8.96 4.53 -3.40
CA VAL A 71 8.65 5.90 -3.85
C VAL A 71 7.65 5.80 -5.00
N VAL A 72 6.51 6.45 -4.81
CA VAL A 72 5.46 6.58 -5.82
C VAL A 72 5.64 7.94 -6.49
N GLY A 73 5.91 7.90 -7.80
CA GLY A 73 6.00 9.08 -8.63
C GLY A 73 4.62 9.69 -8.94
N PRO A 74 4.59 10.74 -9.78
CA PRO A 74 3.37 11.49 -10.04
C PRO A 74 2.24 10.66 -10.62
N LEU A 75 1.00 11.04 -10.28
CA LEU A 75 -0.15 10.35 -10.83
C LEU A 75 -0.43 10.81 -12.26
N ILE A 76 -0.79 9.86 -13.12
CA ILE A 76 -1.19 10.14 -14.51
C ILE A 76 -2.66 10.57 -14.55
N HIS A 77 -3.48 10.00 -13.66
CA HIS A 77 -4.90 10.29 -13.57
C HIS A 77 -5.37 10.40 -12.12
N LYS A 78 -6.52 11.05 -11.93
CA LYS A 78 -7.21 11.07 -10.64
C LYS A 78 -7.56 9.63 -10.25
N ARG A 79 -7.25 9.23 -9.01
CA ARG A 79 -7.51 7.90 -8.43
C ARG A 79 -6.86 6.76 -9.21
N GLN A 80 -5.59 6.50 -8.96
CA GLN A 80 -4.87 5.39 -9.60
C GLN A 80 -4.31 4.41 -8.58
N VAL A 81 -4.29 3.12 -8.93
CA VAL A 81 -3.59 2.11 -8.13
C VAL A 81 -2.09 2.35 -8.26
N VAL A 82 -1.41 2.84 -7.22
CA VAL A 82 0.01 3.19 -7.33
C VAL A 82 0.94 2.10 -6.88
N ALA A 83 0.48 1.23 -5.98
CA ALA A 83 1.30 0.21 -5.37
C ALA A 83 0.46 -0.99 -4.98
N MET A 84 1.10 -2.16 -5.00
CA MET A 84 0.54 -3.41 -4.50
C MET A 84 1.51 -4.01 -3.49
N ALA A 85 1.02 -4.32 -2.30
CA ALA A 85 1.80 -5.02 -1.27
C ALA A 85 1.33 -6.46 -1.15
N ARG A 86 2.29 -7.38 -1.09
CA ARG A 86 2.07 -8.84 -1.13
C ARG A 86 2.99 -9.53 -0.13
N TYR A 87 2.46 -10.57 0.52
CA TYR A 87 3.21 -11.36 1.49
C TYR A 87 2.80 -12.84 1.40
N PRO A 88 3.76 -13.80 1.41
CA PRO A 88 3.50 -15.23 1.17
C PRO A 88 3.02 -15.97 2.43
N GLY A 89 2.21 -15.33 3.28
CA GLY A 89 1.83 -15.86 4.58
C GLY A 89 0.54 -15.24 5.13
N ARG A 90 0.15 -15.70 6.32
CA ARG A 90 -1.01 -15.17 7.05
C ARG A 90 -0.67 -13.80 7.64
N VAL A 91 -1.47 -12.80 7.30
CA VAL A 91 -1.40 -11.44 7.82
C VAL A 91 -2.69 -11.15 8.59
N ALA A 92 -2.57 -10.72 9.83
CA ALA A 92 -3.70 -10.30 10.68
C ALA A 92 -3.93 -8.78 10.61
N LYS A 93 -2.87 -8.02 10.36
CA LYS A 93 -2.93 -6.55 10.32
C LYS A 93 -1.84 -5.98 9.42
N TRP A 94 -2.22 -4.95 8.69
CA TRP A 94 -1.32 -4.12 7.89
C TRP A 94 -1.20 -2.75 8.58
N SER A 95 0.02 -2.30 8.82
CA SER A 95 0.29 -0.96 9.36
C SER A 95 1.13 -0.19 8.36
N PHE A 96 0.62 0.93 7.85
CA PHE A 96 1.28 1.73 6.82
C PHE A 96 1.95 2.96 7.41
N ARG A 97 3.13 3.27 6.87
CA ARG A 97 3.71 4.61 6.92
C ARG A 97 3.55 5.23 5.56
N PHE A 98 2.94 6.41 5.53
CA PHE A 98 2.66 7.16 4.33
C PHE A 98 3.21 8.57 4.51
N GLU A 99 4.05 9.01 3.59
CA GLU A 99 4.65 10.33 3.61
C GLU A 99 4.43 11.02 2.27
N SER A 100 4.30 12.34 2.34
CA SER A 100 4.11 13.24 1.20
C SER A 100 5.11 14.38 1.32
N ASP A 101 5.72 14.76 0.21
CA ASP A 101 6.59 15.94 0.14
C ASP A 101 5.82 17.24 -0.15
N ALA A 102 4.55 17.15 -0.56
CA ALA A 102 3.70 18.27 -0.95
C ALA A 102 2.52 18.53 0.01
N GLY A 103 2.79 18.55 1.31
CA GLY A 103 1.76 18.73 2.35
C GLY A 103 0.88 17.49 2.53
N ARG A 104 -0.26 17.64 3.23
CA ARG A 104 -1.17 16.54 3.54
C ARG A 104 -1.70 15.85 2.28
N ALA A 105 -1.55 14.53 2.23
CA ALA A 105 -2.11 13.67 1.20
C ALA A 105 -2.89 12.53 1.84
N THR A 106 -3.87 11.99 1.10
CA THR A 106 -4.61 10.79 1.50
C THR A 106 -4.56 9.73 0.41
N ALA A 107 -4.64 8.48 0.83
CA ALA A 107 -4.71 7.33 -0.07
C ALA A 107 -5.71 6.32 0.49
N ARG A 108 -6.24 5.47 -0.39
CA ARG A 108 -7.16 4.39 -0.03
C ARG A 108 -6.43 3.07 -0.14
N VAL A 109 -6.48 2.29 0.92
CA VAL A 109 -5.97 0.93 0.97
C VAL A 109 -7.13 -0.05 0.86
N TRP A 110 -6.99 -0.99 -0.07
CA TRP A 110 -7.94 -2.06 -0.31
C TRP A 110 -7.29 -3.39 0.02
N LEU A 111 -7.91 -4.15 0.92
CA LEU A 111 -7.53 -5.53 1.19
C LEU A 111 -8.41 -6.47 0.39
N HIS A 112 -7.78 -7.37 -0.37
CA HIS A 112 -8.47 -8.41 -1.12
C HIS A 112 -7.89 -9.79 -0.83
N PRO A 113 -8.70 -10.86 -0.89
CA PRO A 113 -8.18 -12.22 -0.75
C PRO A 113 -7.08 -12.49 -1.77
N GLY A 114 -6.00 -13.11 -1.32
CA GLY A 114 -4.88 -13.45 -2.21
C GLY A 114 -3.73 -14.06 -1.43
N ASN A 115 -3.14 -15.10 -2.00
CA ASN A 115 -1.87 -15.65 -1.55
C ASN A 115 -0.79 -15.29 -2.57
N ALA A 116 0.32 -14.74 -2.10
CA ALA A 116 1.46 -14.43 -2.95
C ALA A 116 2.48 -15.57 -2.90
N PRO A 117 3.12 -15.94 -4.02
CA PRO A 117 4.31 -16.77 -3.96
C PRO A 117 5.44 -16.01 -3.26
N VAL A 118 6.41 -16.73 -2.67
CA VAL A 118 7.53 -16.12 -1.92
C VAL A 118 8.33 -15.13 -2.76
N VAL A 119 8.41 -15.34 -4.08
CA VAL A 119 9.09 -14.46 -5.04
C VAL A 119 8.40 -13.10 -5.22
N ASP A 120 7.14 -12.97 -4.83
CA ASP A 120 6.34 -11.75 -4.92
C ASP A 120 6.21 -11.05 -3.55
N CYS A 121 7.10 -11.32 -2.59
CA CYS A 121 7.10 -10.64 -1.30
C CYS A 121 7.60 -9.20 -1.43
N GLY A 122 6.79 -8.21 -1.06
CA GLY A 122 7.20 -6.81 -1.08
C GLY A 122 6.07 -5.83 -1.41
N ILE A 123 6.46 -4.56 -1.57
CA ILE A 123 5.60 -3.51 -2.14
C ILE A 123 6.13 -3.21 -3.55
N PHE A 124 5.24 -3.22 -4.53
CA PHE A 124 5.56 -3.03 -5.94
C PHE A 124 4.83 -1.81 -6.47
N VAL A 125 5.58 -0.84 -7.02
CA VAL A 125 5.00 0.33 -7.69
C VAL A 125 4.39 -0.11 -9.02
N VAL A 126 3.12 0.22 -9.21
CA VAL A 126 2.41 -0.04 -10.46
C VAL A 126 2.76 1.09 -11.44
N ARG A 127 3.52 0.74 -12.48
CA ARG A 127 3.86 1.69 -13.54
C ARG A 127 2.63 1.91 -14.40
N HIS A 128 2.07 3.11 -14.32
CA HIS A 128 1.12 3.61 -15.32
C HIS A 128 1.93 4.30 -16.42
N GLY A 129 1.60 4.03 -17.67
CA GLY A 129 2.19 4.71 -18.80
C GLY A 129 1.32 4.54 -20.03
N LEU A 130 1.24 5.59 -20.85
CA LEU A 130 1.04 5.39 -22.28
C LEU A 130 2.34 4.81 -22.81
N LEU A 131 2.44 3.47 -22.88
CA LEU A 131 3.44 2.85 -23.73
C LEU A 131 3.12 3.30 -25.17
N SER A 132 3.76 4.38 -25.64
CA SER A 132 3.85 4.58 -27.07
C SER A 132 4.78 3.48 -27.59
N SER A 133 4.18 2.38 -28.05
CA SER A 133 4.86 1.47 -28.95
C SER A 133 5.13 2.23 -30.25
N ARG A 134 6.26 2.93 -30.32
CA ARG A 134 6.90 3.26 -31.59
C ARG A 134 7.98 2.21 -31.81
N SER A 135 7.54 1.11 -32.42
CA SER A 135 8.36 0.27 -33.29
C SER A 135 8.39 0.90 -34.67
#